data_AF-A0A2S3WEJ2-F1
#
_entry.id   AF-A0A2S3WEJ2-F1
#
_cell.length_a   1.000
_cell.length_b   1.000
_cell.length_c   1.000
_cell.angle_alpha   90.00
_cell.angle_beta   90.00
_cell.angle_gamma   90.00
#
_symmetry.space_group_name_H-M   'P 1'
#
loop_
_entity.id
_entity.type
_entity.pdbx_description
1 polymer ?
#
loop_
_entity_poly.entity_id
_entity_poly.type
_entity_poly.pdbx_seq_one_letter_code
_entity_poly.pdbx_strand_id
1 'polypeptide(L)'
;MARLRTLGSRIAESAGSRVKVVAVGSWRSGMTSSQRGYNYKWQKAREQYLNANPLCVFCERNGRTAAAKVVDHIIAHRGDIVLFWDQGNWQGLCKSCHDSVKQSQESAGYGS
;
A
#
# COMPACT_ATOMS: atom_id res chain seq x y z
N MET A 1 -53.70 -4.81 33.64
CA MET A 1 -52.24 -5.05 33.67
C MET A 1 -51.59 -4.22 32.57
N ALA A 2 -51.07 -3.02 32.89
CA ALA A 2 -50.44 -2.14 31.90
C ALA A 2 -48.94 -2.45 31.81
N ARG A 3 -48.44 -2.72 30.59
CA ARG A 3 -47.03 -3.05 30.33
C ARG A 3 -46.23 -1.74 30.18
N LEU A 4 -45.22 -1.53 31.02
CA LEU A 4 -44.30 -0.39 30.89
C LEU A 4 -43.54 -0.48 29.55
N ARG A 5 -43.45 0.64 28.83
CA ARG A 5 -42.56 0.81 27.68
C ARG A 5 -41.26 1.45 28.15
N THR A 6 -40.13 0.81 27.89
CA THR A 6 -38.80 1.38 28.13
C THR A 6 -38.53 2.52 27.14
N LEU A 7 -38.07 3.66 27.62
CA LEU A 7 -37.59 4.76 26.78
C LEU A 7 -36.30 4.34 26.07
N GLY A 8 -36.26 4.50 24.75
CA GLY A 8 -35.05 4.26 23.96
C GLY A 8 -33.94 5.27 24.29
N SER A 9 -32.69 4.80 24.28
CA SER A 9 -31.50 5.61 24.55
C SER A 9 -31.45 6.85 23.65
N ARG A 10 -31.41 8.05 24.25
CA ARG A 10 -31.32 9.35 23.55
C ARG A 10 -29.88 9.78 23.27
N ILE A 11 -28.93 8.85 23.20
CA ILE A 11 -27.58 9.17 22.76
C ILE A 11 -27.61 9.02 21.25
N ALA A 12 -27.70 10.14 20.53
CA ALA A 12 -27.31 10.17 19.14
C ALA A 12 -25.80 9.86 19.13
N GLU A 13 -25.44 8.62 18.83
CA GLU A 13 -24.08 8.28 18.45
C GLU A 13 -23.72 9.20 17.30
N SER A 14 -22.89 10.20 17.58
CA SER A 14 -22.40 11.13 16.57
C SER A 14 -21.75 10.30 15.47
N ALA A 15 -22.40 10.25 14.31
CA ALA A 15 -21.95 9.50 13.16
C ALA A 15 -20.46 9.73 12.91
N GLY A 16 -19.66 8.67 13.10
CA GLY A 16 -18.27 8.58 12.68
C GLY A 16 -17.35 9.64 13.27
N SER A 17 -16.82 9.39 14.47
CA SER A 17 -15.59 10.05 14.93
C SER A 17 -14.48 9.79 13.90
N ARG A 18 -14.27 10.76 12.99
CA ARG A 18 -13.20 10.79 11.97
C ARG A 18 -11.83 11.07 12.59
N VAL A 19 -11.59 10.64 13.82
CA VAL A 19 -10.30 10.82 14.45
C VAL A 19 -9.32 9.90 13.72
N LYS A 20 -8.41 10.50 12.96
CA LYS A 20 -7.33 9.78 12.31
C LYS A 20 -6.47 9.14 13.40
N VAL A 21 -6.54 7.82 13.52
CA VAL A 21 -5.61 7.07 14.36
C VAL A 21 -4.22 7.23 13.76
N VAL A 22 -3.43 8.10 14.37
CA VAL A 22 -2.02 8.29 14.01
C VAL A 22 -1.24 7.17 14.69
N ALA A 23 -0.76 6.20 13.91
CA ALA A 23 0.18 5.20 14.43
C ALA A 23 1.52 5.89 14.73
N VAL A 24 1.72 6.21 16.01
CA VAL A 24 2.97 6.82 16.52
C VAL A 24 4.12 5.86 16.21
N GLY A 25 5.19 6.36 15.57
CA GLY A 25 6.34 5.54 15.16
C GLY A 25 6.25 4.91 13.76
N SER A 26 5.14 5.05 13.03
CA SER A 26 5.10 4.62 11.63
C SER A 26 5.92 5.58 10.76
N TRP A 27 6.81 5.06 9.91
CA TRP A 27 7.53 5.85 8.90
C TRP A 27 6.60 6.59 7.92
N ARG A 28 5.32 6.20 7.86
CA ARG A 28 4.28 6.85 7.05
C ARG A 28 3.60 8.01 7.77
N SER A 29 3.77 8.14 9.09
CA SER A 29 3.06 9.09 9.93
C SER A 29 3.44 10.53 9.62
N GLY A 30 2.46 11.42 9.53
CA GLY A 30 2.67 12.86 9.29
C GLY A 30 3.10 13.25 7.87
N MET A 31 3.34 12.30 6.96
CA MET A 31 3.82 12.58 5.61
C MET A 31 2.76 12.31 4.52
N THR A 32 2.66 13.22 3.56
CA THR A 32 1.90 13.02 2.32
C THR A 32 2.59 12.00 1.41
N SER A 33 1.87 11.44 0.43
CA SER A 33 2.45 10.48 -0.52
C SER A 33 3.66 11.06 -1.29
N SER A 34 3.56 12.34 -1.68
CA SER A 34 4.63 13.05 -2.37
C SER A 34 5.86 13.24 -1.48
N GLN A 35 5.68 13.54 -0.19
CA GLN A 35 6.78 13.63 0.78
C GLN A 35 7.48 12.29 1.00
N ARG A 36 6.76 11.17 0.83
CA ARG A 36 7.33 9.82 0.89
C ARG A 36 8.05 9.39 -0.40
N GLY A 37 8.15 10.26 -1.40
CA GLY A 37 8.85 10.00 -2.67
C GLY A 37 7.92 9.70 -3.86
N TYR A 38 6.63 9.43 -3.64
CA TYR A 38 5.66 9.12 -4.71
C TYR A 38 5.13 10.39 -5.41
N ASN A 39 6.04 11.22 -5.92
CA ASN A 39 5.74 12.50 -6.58
C ASN A 39 5.81 12.37 -8.13
N TYR A 40 5.80 13.49 -8.85
CA TYR A 40 5.89 13.51 -10.31
C TYR A 40 7.19 12.90 -10.86
N LYS A 41 8.32 13.05 -10.15
CA LYS A 41 9.59 12.41 -10.52
C LYS A 41 9.44 10.89 -10.50
N TRP A 42 8.74 10.35 -9.49
CA TRP A 42 8.46 8.93 -9.41
C TRP A 42 7.56 8.47 -10.57
N GLN A 43 6.52 9.23 -10.91
CA GLN A 43 5.64 8.89 -12.04
C GLN A 43 6.42 8.74 -13.35
N LYS A 44 7.32 9.69 -13.66
CA LYS A 44 8.19 9.61 -14.84
C LYS A 44 9.12 8.40 -14.82
N ALA A 45 9.81 8.18 -13.70
CA ALA A 45 10.76 7.07 -13.59
C ALA A 45 10.04 5.72 -13.68
N ARG A 46 8.84 5.62 -13.08
CA ARG A 46 7.96 4.46 -13.18
C ARG A 46 7.57 4.17 -14.62
N GLU A 47 7.17 5.18 -15.40
CA GLU A 47 6.81 5.01 -16.80
C GLU A 47 8.00 4.52 -17.64
N GLN A 48 9.18 5.13 -17.45
CA GLN A 48 10.40 4.70 -18.12
C GLN A 48 10.76 3.25 -17.78
N TYR A 49 10.69 2.89 -16.50
CA TYR A 49 10.98 1.54 -16.04
C TYR A 49 9.99 0.51 -16.62
N LEU A 50 8.69 0.81 -16.64
CA LEU A 50 7.68 -0.09 -17.19
C LEU A 50 7.80 -0.27 -18.71
N ASN A 51 8.27 0.76 -19.43
CA ASN A 51 8.56 0.64 -20.85
C ASN A 51 9.76 -0.29 -21.11
N ALA A 52 10.78 -0.23 -20.26
CA ALA A 52 11.95 -1.12 -20.35
C ALA A 52 11.67 -2.54 -19.80
N ASN A 53 10.75 -2.67 -18.84
CA ASN A 53 10.39 -3.91 -18.16
C ASN A 53 8.88 -4.17 -18.30
N PRO A 54 8.39 -4.52 -19.51
CA PRO A 54 6.97 -4.57 -19.80
C PRO A 54 6.25 -5.80 -19.22
N LEU A 55 6.99 -6.78 -18.69
CA LEU A 55 6.45 -8.06 -18.22
C LEU A 55 6.46 -8.16 -16.69
N CYS A 56 5.46 -8.85 -16.16
CA CYS A 56 5.37 -9.20 -14.75
C CYS A 56 6.42 -10.27 -14.41
N VAL A 57 7.38 -9.91 -13.57
CA VAL A 57 8.47 -10.80 -13.13
C VAL A 57 7.92 -12.08 -12.49
N PHE A 58 6.81 -11.99 -11.75
CA PHE A 58 6.22 -13.15 -11.09
C PHE A 58 5.51 -14.08 -12.07
N CYS A 59 4.84 -13.52 -13.09
CA CYS A 59 4.23 -14.35 -14.12
C CYS A 59 5.31 -15.07 -14.92
N GLU A 60 6.37 -14.36 -15.31
CA GLU A 60 7.49 -14.91 -16.08
C GLU A 60 8.15 -16.09 -15.36
N ARG A 61 8.45 -15.95 -14.06
CA ARG A 61 8.98 -17.04 -13.21
C ARG A 61 8.08 -18.28 -13.16
N ASN A 62 6.77 -18.11 -13.38
CA ASN A 62 5.79 -19.20 -13.40
C ASN A 62 5.46 -19.66 -14.84
N GLY A 63 6.25 -19.28 -15.85
CA GLY A 63 6.01 -19.64 -17.25
C GLY A 63 4.77 -18.98 -17.86
N ARG A 64 4.29 -17.87 -17.28
CA ARG A 64 3.12 -17.10 -17.74
C ARG A 64 3.55 -15.74 -18.26
N THR A 65 2.84 -15.24 -19.26
CA THR A 65 3.08 -13.88 -19.78
C THR A 65 1.95 -12.96 -19.33
N ALA A 66 2.31 -11.88 -18.62
CA ALA A 66 1.38 -10.82 -18.26
C ALA A 66 2.09 -9.47 -18.28
N ALA A 67 1.40 -8.42 -18.75
CA ALA A 67 1.96 -7.09 -18.75
C ALA A 67 2.14 -6.54 -17.32
N ALA A 68 3.32 -5.98 -17.04
CA ALA A 68 3.53 -5.18 -15.84
C ALA A 68 2.70 -3.90 -15.91
N LYS A 69 2.03 -3.57 -14.81
CA LYS A 69 1.20 -2.37 -14.66
C LYS A 69 1.62 -1.53 -13.46
N VAL A 70 2.42 -2.08 -12.57
CA VAL A 70 2.92 -1.38 -11.39
C VAL A 70 4.40 -1.70 -11.21
N VAL A 71 5.10 -0.76 -10.60
CA VAL A 71 6.48 -0.95 -10.12
C VAL A 71 6.38 -1.10 -8.62
N ASP A 72 6.90 -2.21 -8.13
CA ASP A 72 6.95 -2.56 -6.72
C ASP A 72 8.39 -2.51 -6.22
N HIS A 73 8.57 -2.20 -4.94
CA HIS A 73 9.87 -2.26 -4.28
C HIS A 73 10.06 -3.67 -3.71
N ILE A 74 11.06 -4.42 -4.18
CA ILE A 74 11.36 -5.79 -3.74
C ILE A 74 11.56 -5.82 -2.22
N ILE A 75 12.37 -4.89 -1.72
CA ILE A 75 12.58 -4.61 -0.30
C ILE A 75 11.82 -3.33 0.05
N ALA A 76 10.93 -3.43 1.03
CA ALA A 76 10.18 -2.28 1.52
C ALA A 76 11.12 -1.21 2.07
N HIS A 77 11.14 -0.04 1.42
CA HIS A 77 12.09 1.03 1.71
C HIS A 77 11.91 1.68 3.11
N ARG A 78 10.73 1.57 3.75
CA ARG A 78 10.45 2.07 5.12
C ARG A 78 10.89 3.52 5.41
N GLY A 79 10.90 4.37 4.39
CA GLY A 79 11.33 5.77 4.48
C GLY A 79 12.79 6.04 4.06
N ASP A 80 13.58 4.99 3.80
CA ASP A 80 14.89 5.11 3.17
C ASP A 80 14.72 5.58 1.72
N ILE A 81 15.21 6.79 1.43
CA ILE A 81 15.10 7.40 0.11
C ILE A 81 16.11 6.84 -0.89
N VAL A 82 17.26 6.34 -0.42
CA VAL A 82 18.27 5.73 -1.29
C VAL A 82 17.72 4.41 -1.81
N LEU A 83 17.19 3.57 -0.91
CA LEU A 83 16.55 2.30 -1.26
C LEU A 83 15.26 2.47 -2.08
N PHE A 84 14.57 3.61 -1.92
CA PHE A 84 13.40 3.96 -2.74
C PHE A 84 13.78 4.20 -4.21
N TRP A 85 14.92 4.87 -4.46
CA TRP A 85 15.38 5.24 -5.81
C TRP A 85 16.32 4.22 -6.44
N ASP A 86 16.72 3.18 -5.72
CA ASP A 86 17.47 2.07 -6.27
C ASP A 86 16.61 1.26 -7.27
N GLN A 87 16.91 1.40 -8.56
CA GLN A 87 16.22 0.66 -9.62
C GLN A 87 16.48 -0.85 -9.54
N GLY A 88 17.58 -1.29 -8.93
CA GLY A 88 17.82 -2.71 -8.65
C GLY A 88 16.84 -3.27 -7.61
N ASN A 89 16.25 -2.41 -6.79
CA ASN A 89 15.19 -2.75 -5.86
C ASN A 89 13.78 -2.64 -6.49
N TRP A 90 13.65 -2.32 -7.78
CA TRP A 90 12.36 -2.23 -8.47
C TRP A 90 12.03 -3.54 -9.19
N GLN A 91 10.75 -3.90 -9.21
CA GLN A 91 10.23 -5.00 -10.02
C GLN A 91 8.90 -4.63 -10.70
N GLY A 92 8.76 -5.02 -11.96
CA GLY A 92 7.52 -4.88 -12.71
C GLY A 92 6.54 -6.01 -12.37
N LEU A 93 5.32 -5.66 -11.92
CA LEU A 93 4.29 -6.64 -11.59
C LEU A 93 2.98 -6.33 -12.30
N CYS A 94 2.21 -7.37 -12.63
CA CYS A 94 0.81 -7.22 -13.01
C CYS A 94 -0.04 -6.92 -11.76
N LYS A 95 -1.24 -6.38 -11.95
CA LYS A 95 -2.09 -5.96 -10.83
C LYS A 95 -2.44 -7.13 -9.88
N SER A 96 -2.74 -8.31 -10.41
CA SER A 96 -3.07 -9.48 -9.59
C SER A 96 -1.89 -9.94 -8.73
N CYS A 97 -0.68 -10.02 -9.30
CA CYS A 97 0.52 -10.40 -8.54
C CYS A 97 0.90 -9.36 -7.47
N HIS A 98 0.80 -8.06 -7.80
CA HIS A 98 1.08 -7.01 -6.84
C HIS A 98 0.09 -7.04 -5.65
N ASP A 99 -1.20 -7.17 -5.94
CA ASP A 99 -2.22 -7.17 -4.90
C ASP A 99 -2.09 -8.41 -3.98
N SER A 100 -1.63 -9.56 -4.51
CA SER A 100 -1.29 -10.74 -3.69
C SER A 100 -0.03 -10.59 -2.85
N VAL A 101 1.01 -9.88 -3.33
CA VAL A 101 2.24 -9.64 -2.56
C VAL A 101 1.94 -8.81 -1.31
N LYS A 102 1.02 -7.84 -1.43
CA LYS A 102 0.60 -7.03 -0.30
C LYS A 102 -0.03 -7.88 0.82
N GLN A 103 -0.82 -8.89 0.48
CA GLN A 103 -1.31 -9.87 1.47
C GLN A 103 -0.16 -10.63 2.13
N SER A 104 0.86 -11.03 1.36
CA SER A 104 2.05 -11.71 1.92
C SER A 104 2.88 -10.81 2.84
N GLN A 105 2.96 -9.50 2.56
CA GLN A 105 3.65 -8.54 3.44
C GLN A 105 2.83 -8.21 4.69
N GLU A 106 1.50 -8.20 4.59
CA GLU A 106 0.58 -8.04 5.72
C GLU A 106 0.56 -9.31 6.61
N SER A 107 0.70 -10.52 6.04
CA SER A 107 0.82 -11.76 6.80
C SER A 107 2.22 -11.99 7.38
N ALA A 108 3.26 -11.43 6.77
CA ALA A 108 4.64 -11.47 7.27
C ALA A 108 4.93 -10.41 8.35
N GLY A 109 3.88 -9.86 8.99
CA GLY A 109 3.97 -9.08 10.22
C GLY A 109 4.43 -9.92 11.41
N TYR A 110 5.62 -10.54 11.33
CA TYR A 110 6.42 -10.79 12.51
C TYR A 110 7.00 -9.44 12.93
N GLY A 111 6.34 -8.87 13.94
CA GLY A 111 6.99 -7.93 14.83
C GLY A 111 8.18 -8.60 15.50
N SER A 112 9.32 -7.94 15.41
CA SER A 112 10.41 -7.94 16.40
C SER A 112 11.28 -6.73 16.11
#